data_AF-A0A6C0ENT8-F1
#
_entry.id   AF-A0A6C0ENT8-F1
#
_cell.length_a   1.000
_cell.length_b   1.000
_cell.length_c   1.000
_cell.angle_alpha   90.00
_cell.angle_beta   90.00
_cell.angle_gamma   90.00
#
_symmetry.space_group_name_H-M   'P 1'
#
loop_
_entity.id
_entity.type
_entity.pdbx_description
1 polymer ?
#
loop_
_entity_poly.entity_id
_entity_poly.type
_entity_poly.pdbx_seq_one_letter_code
_entity_poly.pdbx_strand_id
1 'polypeptide(L)'
;MENVIFNINSAFREKHYKSNDFVINMRSTIKNIIYIKVTSVEIPNVSYTFRDSLRNNFFDILYQYDNKTYKSKIYIGEGNHTSNSIVSNIQEQFDNIALEFDFNLKITLDTVSGRIFILSDKIIFIDFSTSELNFYLGFSNKQYKGYKINAEGLLNIIRTPYIFIKINDIENIIDNKVSNVFTKVVLNSEKYTYHFQSFGDFNSKDKFFRGPIDIDKFHISLVDCLGDPLYLNGMDFSMTIECGTIYDRKLYKKMLSKGIPNGDKRLNIHY
;
A
#
# COMPACT_ATOMS: atom_id res chain seq x y z
N MET A 1 -23.89 -25.41 -12.75
CA MET A 1 -23.13 -24.20 -12.37
C MET A 1 -22.26 -23.85 -13.54
N GLU A 2 -22.10 -22.58 -13.83
CA GLU A 2 -21.21 -22.10 -14.89
C GLU A 2 -20.36 -20.98 -14.34
N ASN A 3 -19.09 -20.94 -14.74
CA ASN A 3 -18.16 -19.90 -14.34
C ASN A 3 -18.09 -18.88 -15.47
N VAL A 4 -18.34 -17.61 -15.14
CA VAL A 4 -18.20 -16.51 -16.07
C VAL A 4 -16.93 -15.75 -15.70
N ILE A 5 -16.06 -15.53 -16.67
CA ILE A 5 -14.74 -14.92 -16.48
C ILE A 5 -14.75 -13.52 -17.10
N PHE A 6 -14.28 -12.55 -16.33
CA PHE A 6 -14.20 -11.14 -16.71
C PHE A 6 -12.76 -10.65 -16.60
N ASN A 7 -12.28 -10.04 -17.68
CA ASN A 7 -11.07 -9.24 -17.63
C ASN A 7 -11.46 -7.79 -17.35
N ILE A 8 -10.99 -7.26 -16.24
CA ILE A 8 -11.14 -5.86 -15.83
C ILE A 8 -9.82 -5.17 -16.17
N ASN A 9 -9.87 -4.16 -17.04
CA ASN A 9 -8.71 -3.35 -17.36
C ASN A 9 -9.06 -1.87 -17.19
N SER A 10 -8.33 -1.22 -16.29
CA SER A 10 -8.53 0.18 -15.93
C SER A 10 -8.31 1.15 -17.10
N ALA A 11 -7.57 0.77 -18.15
CA ALA A 11 -7.44 1.56 -19.38
C ALA A 11 -8.76 1.77 -20.12
N PHE A 12 -9.76 0.91 -19.88
CA PHE A 12 -11.10 1.01 -20.48
C PHE A 12 -12.14 1.69 -19.57
N ARG A 13 -11.71 2.26 -18.44
CA ARG A 13 -12.59 3.05 -17.56
C ARG A 13 -13.09 4.31 -18.28
N GLU A 14 -14.19 4.88 -17.79
CA GLU A 14 -14.63 6.20 -18.25
C GLU A 14 -13.63 7.30 -17.85
N LYS A 15 -13.39 8.27 -18.74
CA LYS A 15 -12.31 9.27 -18.60
C LYS A 15 -12.35 10.12 -17.33
N HIS A 16 -13.51 10.23 -16.69
CA HIS A 16 -13.68 11.01 -15.46
C HIS A 16 -13.22 10.25 -14.20
N TYR A 17 -13.02 8.92 -14.29
CA TYR A 17 -12.49 8.10 -13.20
C TYR A 17 -10.95 8.06 -13.19
N LYS A 18 -10.40 7.84 -12.00
CA LYS A 18 -8.97 7.58 -11.82
C LYS A 18 -8.68 6.10 -12.02
N SER A 19 -7.47 5.74 -12.45
CA SER A 19 -7.10 4.33 -12.66
C SER A 19 -7.15 3.50 -11.38
N ASN A 20 -7.12 4.12 -10.20
CA ASN A 20 -7.12 3.45 -8.90
C ASN A 20 -8.51 3.39 -8.23
N ASP A 21 -9.53 4.03 -8.81
CA ASP A 21 -10.89 4.07 -8.28
C ASP A 21 -11.88 4.35 -9.42
N PHE A 22 -12.53 3.29 -9.92
CA PHE A 22 -13.37 3.38 -11.12
C PHE A 22 -14.49 2.35 -11.14
N VAL A 23 -15.49 2.62 -11.97
CA VAL A 23 -16.61 1.71 -12.23
C VAL A 23 -16.51 1.18 -13.67
N ILE A 24 -16.66 -0.14 -13.83
CA ILE A 24 -16.90 -0.79 -15.12
C ILE A 24 -18.33 -1.31 -15.16
N ASN A 25 -19.09 -0.82 -16.15
CA ASN A 25 -20.43 -1.30 -16.42
C ASN A 25 -20.39 -2.58 -17.25
N MET A 26 -21.18 -3.58 -16.84
CA MET A 26 -21.31 -4.82 -17.60
C MET A 26 -22.25 -4.62 -18.79
N ARG A 27 -22.03 -5.37 -19.87
CA ARG A 27 -22.94 -5.36 -21.04
C ARG A 27 -24.34 -5.86 -20.68
N SER A 28 -24.44 -6.72 -19.66
CA SER A 28 -25.68 -7.26 -19.12
C SER A 28 -25.47 -7.67 -17.67
N THR A 29 -26.51 -7.54 -16.85
CA THR A 29 -26.50 -8.04 -15.47
C THR A 29 -26.26 -9.55 -15.44
N ILE A 30 -25.27 -9.97 -14.66
CA ILE A 30 -25.01 -11.37 -14.39
C ILE A 30 -25.86 -11.76 -13.19
N LYS A 31 -26.71 -12.77 -13.38
CA LYS A 31 -27.66 -13.19 -12.37
C LYS A 31 -27.18 -14.39 -11.57
N ASN A 32 -27.66 -14.49 -10.34
CA ASN A 32 -27.53 -15.67 -9.49
C ASN A 32 -26.06 -16.07 -9.21
N ILE A 33 -25.21 -15.08 -8.97
CA ILE A 33 -23.80 -15.29 -8.58
C ILE A 33 -23.76 -15.84 -7.16
N ILE A 34 -23.12 -16.98 -6.97
CA ILE A 34 -22.94 -17.66 -5.68
C ILE A 34 -21.55 -17.51 -5.09
N TYR A 35 -20.56 -17.22 -5.93
CA TYR A 35 -19.23 -16.81 -5.50
C TYR A 35 -18.60 -15.88 -6.53
N ILE A 36 -17.68 -15.05 -6.05
CA ILE A 36 -16.79 -14.22 -6.86
C ILE A 36 -15.35 -14.54 -6.46
N LYS A 37 -14.43 -14.49 -7.43
CA LYS A 37 -13.03 -14.84 -7.22
C LYS A 37 -12.11 -13.98 -8.08
N VAL A 38 -11.02 -13.46 -7.50
CA VAL A 38 -9.93 -12.87 -8.28
C VAL A 38 -8.95 -13.97 -8.69
N THR A 39 -8.65 -14.08 -9.98
CA THR A 39 -7.81 -15.17 -10.53
C THR A 39 -6.43 -14.70 -10.94
N SER A 40 -6.30 -13.45 -11.39
CA SER A 40 -5.02 -12.79 -11.68
C SER A 40 -5.09 -11.30 -11.38
N VAL A 41 -3.93 -10.69 -11.11
CA VAL A 41 -3.75 -9.24 -11.00
C VAL A 41 -2.44 -8.88 -11.68
N GLU A 42 -2.49 -7.87 -12.54
CA GLU A 42 -1.33 -7.27 -13.20
C GLU A 42 -1.30 -5.78 -12.86
N ILE A 43 -0.47 -5.40 -11.89
CA ILE A 43 -0.45 -4.04 -11.32
C ILE A 43 0.96 -3.42 -11.35
N PRO A 44 1.12 -2.17 -11.79
CA PRO A 44 2.41 -1.51 -11.75
C PRO A 44 2.79 -1.10 -10.31
N ASN A 45 3.98 -1.48 -9.85
CA ASN A 45 4.53 -1.05 -8.56
C ASN A 45 5.19 0.33 -8.67
N VAL A 46 4.38 1.32 -9.01
CA VAL A 46 4.86 2.68 -9.36
C VAL A 46 4.56 3.72 -8.30
N SER A 47 3.74 3.41 -7.29
CA SER A 47 3.36 4.36 -6.26
C SER A 47 4.57 4.84 -5.46
N TYR A 48 4.66 6.16 -5.30
CA TYR A 48 5.73 6.81 -4.58
C TYR A 48 5.64 6.50 -3.09
N THR A 49 6.74 5.95 -2.56
CA THR A 49 6.94 5.77 -1.12
C THR A 49 6.98 7.13 -0.41
N PHE A 50 7.66 8.11 -1.01
CA PHE A 50 7.91 9.42 -0.43
C PHE A 50 7.10 10.50 -1.14
N ARG A 51 6.26 11.23 -0.39
CA ARG A 51 5.32 12.25 -0.89
C ARG A 51 5.24 13.43 0.07
N ASP A 52 5.16 14.63 -0.47
CA ASP A 52 4.94 15.87 0.27
C ASP A 52 3.59 15.81 1.00
N SER A 53 2.57 15.24 0.36
CA SER A 53 1.22 15.09 0.93
C SER A 53 1.20 14.19 2.18
N LEU A 54 2.14 13.25 2.28
CA LEU A 54 2.31 12.39 3.45
C LEU A 54 3.32 12.95 4.46
N ARG A 55 3.99 14.06 4.12
CA ARG A 55 5.05 14.68 4.93
C ARG A 55 6.09 13.67 5.38
N ASN A 56 6.48 12.73 4.53
CA ASN A 56 7.38 11.64 4.91
C ASN A 56 8.75 11.71 4.23
N ASN A 57 9.11 12.86 3.66
CA ASN A 57 10.30 13.07 2.84
C ASN A 57 11.16 14.27 3.26
N PHE A 58 11.00 14.74 4.50
CA PHE A 58 11.90 15.74 5.07
C PHE A 58 12.08 15.58 6.58
N PHE A 59 13.03 16.29 7.15
CA PHE A 59 13.09 16.54 8.58
C PHE A 59 13.81 17.86 8.82
N ASP A 60 13.75 18.38 10.05
CA ASP A 60 14.46 19.60 10.40
C ASP A 60 15.73 19.27 11.20
N ILE A 61 16.81 20.00 10.95
CA ILE A 61 18.01 20.00 11.79
C ILE A 61 18.20 21.38 12.40
N LEU A 62 18.53 21.44 13.69
CA LEU A 62 18.90 22.65 14.40
C LEU A 62 20.32 22.54 14.93
N TYR A 63 21.07 23.63 14.85
CA TYR A 63 22.46 23.71 15.28
C TYR A 63 22.79 25.13 15.75
N GLN A 64 23.86 25.25 16.53
CA GLN A 64 24.33 26.54 17.02
C GLN A 64 25.56 27.01 16.24
N TYR A 65 25.55 28.27 15.85
CA TYR A 65 26.68 28.96 15.25
C TYR A 65 26.69 30.41 15.75
N ASP A 66 27.84 30.91 16.21
CA ASP A 66 27.99 32.28 16.75
C ASP A 66 26.89 32.68 17.76
N ASN A 67 26.65 31.81 18.76
CA ASN A 67 25.62 31.96 19.81
C ASN A 67 24.16 32.11 19.31
N LYS A 68 23.90 31.83 18.03
CA LYS A 68 22.56 31.81 17.43
C LYS A 68 22.16 30.39 17.06
N THR A 69 20.87 30.11 17.15
CA THR A 69 20.30 28.84 16.71
C THR A 69 19.80 28.99 15.28
N TYR A 70 20.25 28.10 14.41
CA TYR A 70 19.80 27.98 13.03
C TYR A 70 18.94 26.74 12.87
N LYS A 71 18.07 26.77 11.85
CA LYS A 71 17.20 25.66 11.48
C LYS A 71 17.25 25.48 9.97
N SER A 72 17.60 24.27 9.54
CA SER A 72 17.60 23.88 8.13
C SER A 72 16.64 22.72 7.92
N LYS A 73 15.86 22.76 6.83
CA LYS A 73 15.04 21.62 6.40
C LYS A 73 15.86 20.74 5.49
N ILE A 74 15.92 19.46 5.80
CA ILE A 74 16.53 18.43 4.97
C ILE A 74 15.42 17.74 4.18
N TYR A 75 15.45 17.87 2.86
CA TYR A 75 14.41 17.37 1.96
C TYR A 75 14.98 16.35 0.97
N ILE A 76 14.48 15.11 0.98
CA ILE A 76 15.01 14.05 0.10
C ILE A 76 14.33 13.97 -1.26
N GLY A 77 13.26 14.75 -1.49
CA GLY A 77 12.46 14.70 -2.72
C GLY A 77 11.30 13.70 -2.67
N GLU A 78 10.24 13.96 -3.44
CA GLU A 78 9.20 12.97 -3.73
C GLU A 78 9.72 11.83 -4.63
N GLY A 79 9.11 10.66 -4.52
CA GLY A 79 9.40 9.51 -5.39
C GLY A 79 9.73 8.23 -4.65
N ASN A 80 10.31 7.27 -5.38
CA ASN A 80 10.94 6.10 -4.79
C ASN A 80 12.45 6.28 -4.79
N HIS A 81 13.05 6.11 -3.62
CA HIS A 81 14.48 6.25 -3.38
C HIS A 81 15.11 4.88 -3.10
N THR A 82 16.39 4.75 -3.43
CA THR A 82 17.23 3.65 -2.96
C THR A 82 17.90 4.04 -1.64
N SER A 83 18.44 3.06 -0.91
CA SER A 83 19.22 3.35 0.30
C SER A 83 20.37 4.32 0.02
N ASN A 84 21.04 4.16 -1.13
CA ASN A 84 22.14 5.03 -1.54
C ASN A 84 21.67 6.45 -1.90
N SER A 85 20.52 6.58 -2.59
CA SER A 85 20.00 7.91 -2.95
C SER A 85 19.53 8.69 -1.72
N ILE A 86 18.96 8.03 -0.71
CA ILE A 86 18.61 8.69 0.56
C ILE A 86 19.88 9.24 1.25
N VAL A 87 20.90 8.41 1.40
CA VAL A 87 22.14 8.82 2.10
C VAL A 87 22.83 9.95 1.35
N SER A 88 22.94 9.86 0.02
CA SER A 88 23.58 10.90 -0.80
C SER A 88 22.79 12.21 -0.81
N ASN A 89 21.46 12.19 -0.98
CA ASN A 89 20.62 13.40 -0.95
C ASN A 89 20.68 14.14 0.40
N ILE A 90 20.75 13.39 1.51
CA ILE A 90 20.92 13.99 2.85
C ILE A 90 22.34 14.53 3.00
N GLN A 91 23.35 13.77 2.58
CA GLN A 91 24.75 14.18 2.69
C GLN A 91 25.03 15.47 1.90
N GLU A 92 24.49 15.62 0.69
CA GLU A 92 24.65 16.85 -0.10
C GLU A 92 24.14 18.09 0.65
N GLN A 93 22.99 17.98 1.33
CA GLN A 93 22.45 19.08 2.14
C GLN A 93 23.27 19.32 3.41
N PHE A 94 23.80 18.26 4.00
CA PHE A 94 24.73 18.37 5.13
C PHE A 94 26.04 19.05 4.73
N ASP A 95 26.58 18.75 3.55
CA ASP A 95 27.80 19.39 3.01
C ASP A 95 27.56 20.88 2.77
N ASN A 96 26.39 21.27 2.25
CA ASN A 96 26.02 22.69 2.08
C ASN A 96 25.95 23.43 3.43
N ILE A 97 25.33 22.82 4.45
CA ILE A 97 25.29 23.38 5.81
C ILE A 97 26.71 23.47 6.40
N ALA A 98 27.53 22.45 6.19
CA ALA A 98 28.90 22.39 6.69
C ALA A 98 29.78 23.50 6.12
N LEU A 99 29.62 23.78 4.82
CA LEU A 99 30.32 24.87 4.12
C LEU A 99 29.89 26.25 4.63
N GLU A 100 28.61 26.44 4.96
CA GLU A 100 28.08 27.73 5.42
C GLU A 100 28.41 28.04 6.89
N PHE A 101 28.37 27.03 7.77
CA PHE A 101 28.43 27.21 9.23
C PHE A 101 29.69 26.62 9.89
N ASP A 102 30.70 26.27 9.09
CA ASP A 102 32.03 25.83 9.51
C ASP A 102 31.96 24.72 10.58
N PHE A 103 31.33 23.61 10.22
CA PHE A 103 31.23 22.41 11.05
C PHE A 103 30.90 21.18 10.22
N ASN A 104 31.38 20.01 10.62
CA ASN A 104 31.25 18.79 9.82
C ASN A 104 29.96 18.04 10.16
N LEU A 105 29.22 17.63 9.14
CA LEU A 105 28.04 16.76 9.23
C LEU A 105 28.21 15.56 8.32
N LYS A 106 27.99 14.36 8.86
CA LYS A 106 28.07 13.13 8.07
C LYS A 106 26.94 12.19 8.38
N ILE A 107 26.28 11.68 7.35
CA ILE A 107 25.35 10.56 7.42
C ILE A 107 25.99 9.31 6.80
N THR A 108 25.74 8.14 7.39
CA THR A 108 26.23 6.87 6.87
C THR A 108 25.21 5.77 7.13
N LEU A 109 25.02 4.88 6.16
CA LEU A 109 24.31 3.63 6.33
C LEU A 109 25.35 2.52 6.53
N ASP A 110 25.34 1.87 7.69
CA ASP A 110 26.15 0.68 7.89
C ASP A 110 25.51 -0.50 7.14
N THR A 111 26.23 -1.07 6.18
CA THR A 111 25.73 -2.17 5.35
C THR A 111 25.61 -3.48 6.13
N VAL A 112 26.29 -3.63 7.27
CA VAL A 112 26.20 -4.84 8.10
C VAL A 112 24.98 -4.79 8.99
N SER A 113 24.79 -3.71 9.75
CA SER A 113 23.63 -3.57 10.64
C SER A 113 22.37 -3.04 9.94
N GLY A 114 22.47 -2.42 8.77
CA GLY A 114 21.36 -1.79 8.06
C GLY A 114 20.86 -0.49 8.71
N ARG A 115 21.65 0.11 9.62
CA ARG A 115 21.27 1.28 10.42
C ARG A 115 21.94 2.56 9.95
N ILE A 116 21.24 3.68 10.17
CA ILE A 116 21.74 5.01 9.89
C ILE A 116 22.50 5.56 11.10
N PHE A 117 23.63 6.21 10.81
CA PHE A 117 24.49 6.91 11.76
C PHE A 117 24.69 8.34 11.26
N ILE A 118 24.52 9.31 12.16
CA ILE A 118 24.80 10.72 11.91
C ILE A 118 25.88 11.18 12.89
N LEU A 119 26.94 11.78 12.34
CA LEU A 119 28.07 12.33 13.08
C LEU A 119 28.17 13.83 12.83
N SER A 120 28.51 14.55 13.89
CA SER A 120 28.70 15.99 13.89
C SER A 120 29.83 16.35 14.87
N ASP A 121 30.62 17.37 14.55
CA ASP A 121 31.60 17.97 15.47
C ASP A 121 30.97 19.02 16.41
N LYS A 122 29.75 19.48 16.11
CA LYS A 122 28.92 20.33 16.98
C LYS A 122 27.67 19.59 17.48
N ILE A 123 27.08 20.05 18.59
CA ILE A 123 25.79 19.55 19.04
C ILE A 123 24.73 19.94 18.01
N ILE A 124 24.08 18.93 17.44
CA ILE A 124 22.93 19.10 16.55
C ILE A 124 21.68 18.55 17.22
N PHE A 125 20.54 19.04 16.75
CA PHE A 125 19.22 18.54 17.09
C PHE A 125 18.54 18.11 15.81
N ILE A 126 18.07 16.87 15.75
CA ILE A 126 17.25 16.37 14.65
C ILE A 126 15.81 16.36 15.13
N ASP A 127 14.92 16.99 14.37
CA ASP A 127 13.50 17.12 14.67
C ASP A 127 12.63 16.59 13.52
N PHE A 128 11.92 15.52 13.82
CA PHE A 128 10.94 14.87 12.96
C PHE A 128 9.50 15.22 13.35
N SER A 129 9.25 16.16 14.28
CA SER A 129 7.89 16.46 14.76
C SER A 129 6.93 16.90 13.65
N THR A 130 7.47 17.38 12.54
CA THR A 130 6.72 17.82 11.35
C THR A 130 6.75 16.82 10.19
N SER A 131 7.32 15.62 10.40
CA SER A 131 7.46 14.59 9.38
C SER A 131 7.34 13.15 9.91
N GLU A 132 6.97 12.23 9.03
CA GLU A 132 7.00 10.79 9.27
C GLU A 132 8.27 10.09 8.76
N LEU A 133 9.25 10.84 8.26
CA LEU A 133 10.50 10.29 7.71
C LEU A 133 11.32 9.51 8.75
N ASN A 134 11.16 9.80 10.05
CA ASN A 134 11.83 9.06 11.14
C ASN A 134 11.59 7.54 11.04
N PHE A 135 10.35 7.14 10.72
CA PHE A 135 9.98 5.73 10.63
C PHE A 135 10.66 5.01 9.46
N TYR A 136 11.01 5.73 8.40
CA TYR A 136 11.72 5.17 7.26
C TYR A 136 13.22 5.12 7.53
N LEU A 137 13.77 6.14 8.18
CA LEU A 137 15.20 6.20 8.53
C LEU A 137 15.60 5.31 9.73
N GLY A 138 14.62 4.71 10.42
CA GLY A 138 14.86 3.82 11.56
C GLY A 138 14.90 4.52 12.92
N PHE A 139 14.49 5.78 13.01
CA PHE A 139 14.43 6.54 14.25
C PHE A 139 13.07 6.36 14.94
N SER A 140 13.10 5.88 16.18
CA SER A 140 11.89 5.60 16.96
C SER A 140 11.27 6.86 17.59
N ASN A 141 12.10 7.82 18.00
CA ASN A 141 11.66 9.08 18.59
C ASN A 141 11.51 10.17 17.53
N LYS A 142 10.78 11.24 17.87
CA LYS A 142 10.66 12.42 17.00
C LYS A 142 11.82 13.40 17.15
N GLN A 143 12.61 13.32 18.21
CA GLN A 143 13.67 14.28 18.50
C GLN A 143 14.94 13.60 19.02
N TYR A 144 16.09 14.06 18.54
CA TYR A 144 17.41 13.58 18.94
C TYR A 144 18.36 14.76 19.13
N LYS A 145 19.31 14.65 20.07
CA LYS A 145 20.34 15.66 20.33
C LYS A 145 21.68 14.98 20.56
N GLY A 146 22.73 15.49 19.93
CA GLY A 146 24.11 15.07 20.24
C GLY A 146 25.09 15.31 19.10
N TYR A 147 26.32 14.84 19.31
CA TYR A 147 27.39 14.78 18.30
C TYR A 147 27.33 13.49 17.48
N LYS A 148 26.73 12.44 18.05
CA LYS A 148 26.55 11.13 17.43
C LYS A 148 25.11 10.69 17.66
N ILE A 149 24.37 10.53 16.58
CA ILE A 149 22.96 10.13 16.59
C ILE A 149 22.84 8.85 15.77
N ASN A 150 22.37 7.77 16.40
CA ASN A 150 22.21 6.47 15.77
C ASN A 150 20.72 6.13 15.69
N ALA A 151 20.28 5.60 14.56
CA ALA A 151 18.96 5.01 14.44
C ALA A 151 18.86 3.72 15.28
N GLU A 152 17.73 3.51 15.96
CA GLU A 152 17.49 2.28 16.72
C GLU A 152 17.06 1.12 15.81
N GLY A 153 16.33 1.44 14.74
CA GLY A 153 15.80 0.53 13.74
C GLY A 153 16.57 0.55 12.41
N LEU A 154 16.15 -0.32 11.50
CA LEU A 154 16.70 -0.44 10.16
C LEU A 154 16.12 0.63 9.24
N LEU A 155 16.90 1.03 8.23
CA LEU A 155 16.37 1.78 7.09
C LEU A 155 15.31 0.94 6.37
N ASN A 156 14.08 1.45 6.29
CA ASN A 156 12.94 0.76 5.68
C ASN A 156 12.24 1.64 4.64
N ILE A 157 12.68 1.52 3.39
CA ILE A 157 12.14 2.25 2.23
C ILE A 157 10.96 1.55 1.54
N ILE A 158 10.57 0.36 2.01
CA ILE A 158 9.48 -0.42 1.41
C ILE A 158 8.16 -0.09 2.12
N ARG A 159 8.15 -0.14 3.46
CA ARG A 159 7.08 0.13 4.46
C ARG A 159 5.66 -0.41 4.20
N THR A 160 5.15 -0.34 2.97
CA THR A 160 3.84 -0.83 2.51
C THR A 160 4.05 -2.02 1.57
N PRO A 161 4.26 -3.25 2.09
CA PRO A 161 4.60 -4.42 1.27
C PRO A 161 3.40 -5.05 0.53
N TYR A 162 2.20 -4.49 0.73
CA TYR A 162 0.99 -4.98 0.10
C TYR A 162 -0.01 -3.84 -0.09
N ILE A 163 -0.97 -4.11 -0.97
CA ILE A 163 -2.13 -3.25 -1.20
C ILE A 163 -3.40 -4.08 -1.00
N PHE A 164 -4.53 -3.38 -0.88
CA PHE A 164 -5.84 -3.97 -0.88
C PHE A 164 -6.60 -3.60 -2.15
N ILE A 165 -7.30 -4.58 -2.71
CA ILE A 165 -8.31 -4.38 -3.75
C ILE A 165 -9.67 -4.45 -3.09
N LYS A 166 -10.51 -3.46 -3.36
CA LYS A 166 -11.93 -3.44 -3.01
C LYS A 166 -12.76 -3.67 -4.28
N ILE A 167 -13.79 -4.50 -4.18
CA ILE A 167 -14.70 -4.83 -5.28
C ILE A 167 -16.13 -4.64 -4.76
N ASN A 168 -16.82 -3.60 -5.24
CA ASN A 168 -18.12 -3.18 -4.72
C ASN A 168 -18.10 -3.08 -3.17
N ASP A 169 -19.23 -3.37 -2.52
CA ASP A 169 -19.34 -3.50 -1.07
C ASP A 169 -19.21 -4.97 -0.61
N ILE A 170 -18.28 -5.72 -1.23
CA ILE A 170 -18.08 -7.14 -0.95
C ILE A 170 -16.87 -7.31 -0.04
N GLU A 171 -17.12 -7.36 1.27
CA GLU A 171 -16.08 -7.62 2.25
C GLU A 171 -15.75 -9.12 2.33
N ASN A 172 -14.47 -9.44 2.15
CA ASN A 172 -13.95 -10.81 2.22
C ASN A 172 -12.82 -10.96 3.26
N ILE A 173 -12.02 -9.91 3.46
CA ILE A 173 -10.94 -9.86 4.44
C ILE A 173 -11.31 -8.84 5.52
N ILE A 174 -11.19 -9.24 6.79
CA ILE A 174 -11.27 -8.35 7.94
C ILE A 174 -9.86 -7.86 8.24
N ASP A 175 -9.65 -6.55 8.19
CA ASP A 175 -8.40 -5.89 8.57
C ASP A 175 -8.66 -4.92 9.74
N ASN A 176 -7.66 -4.73 10.60
CA ASN A 176 -7.79 -3.90 11.80
C ASN A 176 -7.88 -2.40 11.49
N LYS A 177 -7.49 -1.98 10.28
CA LYS A 177 -7.39 -0.59 9.86
C LYS A 177 -8.28 -0.26 8.66
N VAL A 178 -8.32 -1.14 7.66
CA VAL A 178 -9.00 -0.91 6.39
C VAL A 178 -10.27 -1.77 6.27
N SER A 179 -11.42 -1.13 6.07
CA SER A 179 -12.71 -1.83 5.89
C SER A 179 -13.00 -2.16 4.42
N ASN A 180 -13.93 -3.09 4.19
CA ASN A 180 -14.42 -3.49 2.86
C ASN A 180 -13.28 -3.95 1.93
N VAL A 181 -12.40 -4.81 2.46
CA VAL A 181 -11.31 -5.40 1.69
C VAL A 181 -11.80 -6.69 1.02
N PHE A 182 -11.64 -6.77 -0.31
CA PHE A 182 -11.95 -7.98 -1.05
C PHE A 182 -10.72 -8.91 -1.12
N THR A 183 -9.55 -8.39 -1.49
CA THR A 183 -8.33 -9.19 -1.53
C THR A 183 -7.08 -8.37 -1.22
N LYS A 184 -6.04 -9.07 -0.74
CA LYS A 184 -4.72 -8.52 -0.42
C LYS A 184 -3.73 -8.98 -1.48
N VAL A 185 -3.06 -8.02 -2.10
CA VAL A 185 -2.00 -8.25 -3.11
C VAL A 185 -0.66 -7.89 -2.49
N VAL A 186 0.22 -8.88 -2.32
CA VAL A 186 1.56 -8.68 -1.77
C VAL A 186 2.49 -8.26 -2.90
N LEU A 187 3.05 -7.05 -2.80
CA LEU A 187 3.93 -6.50 -3.81
C LEU A 187 5.36 -6.97 -3.55
N ASN A 188 5.79 -7.99 -4.29
CA ASN A 188 7.15 -8.54 -4.24
C ASN A 188 8.05 -8.07 -5.39
N SER A 189 7.53 -7.24 -6.30
CA SER A 189 8.28 -6.71 -7.43
C SER A 189 9.06 -5.46 -7.05
N GLU A 190 10.12 -5.16 -7.80
CA GLU A 190 10.86 -3.91 -7.63
C GLU A 190 10.00 -2.69 -7.97
N LYS A 191 10.36 -1.52 -7.44
CA LYS A 191 9.72 -0.25 -7.80
C LYS A 191 9.88 0.01 -9.30
N TYR A 192 8.85 0.61 -9.90
CA TYR A 192 8.77 0.92 -11.33
C TYR A 192 8.69 -0.29 -12.26
N THR A 193 8.37 -1.48 -11.73
CA THR A 193 8.11 -2.68 -12.53
C THR A 193 6.65 -3.13 -12.42
N TYR A 194 6.19 -3.95 -13.35
CA TYR A 194 4.89 -4.62 -13.22
C TYR A 194 4.98 -5.80 -12.27
N HIS A 195 4.01 -5.87 -11.36
CA HIS A 195 3.78 -7.02 -10.50
C HIS A 195 2.71 -7.90 -11.14
N PHE A 196 3.00 -9.19 -11.23
CA PHE A 196 2.09 -10.20 -11.74
C PHE A 196 1.83 -11.20 -10.63
N GLN A 197 0.55 -11.42 -10.32
CA GLN A 197 0.13 -12.42 -9.35
C GLN A 197 -0.88 -13.37 -9.99
N SER A 198 -0.58 -14.67 -9.95
CA SER A 198 -1.38 -15.72 -10.55
C SER A 198 -2.01 -16.61 -9.49
N PHE A 199 -2.87 -17.56 -9.92
CA PHE A 199 -3.72 -18.38 -9.06
C PHE A 199 -3.03 -18.99 -7.82
N GLY A 200 -1.76 -19.38 -7.93
CA GLY A 200 -1.00 -20.04 -6.85
C GLY A 200 -0.58 -19.14 -5.69
N ASP A 201 -0.63 -17.82 -5.88
CA ASP A 201 0.04 -16.86 -4.98
C ASP A 201 -0.92 -16.16 -3.99
N PHE A 202 -2.22 -16.48 -4.04
CA PHE A 202 -3.26 -15.79 -3.25
C PHE A 202 -3.74 -16.62 -2.06
N ASN A 203 -3.76 -16.02 -0.87
CA ASN A 203 -4.27 -16.65 0.36
C ASN A 203 -5.79 -16.49 0.57
N SER A 204 -6.45 -15.53 -0.10
CA SER A 204 -7.89 -15.24 0.09
C SER A 204 -8.45 -14.47 -1.11
N LYS A 205 -8.90 -15.21 -2.13
CA LYS A 205 -9.30 -14.65 -3.43
C LYS A 205 -10.77 -14.80 -3.75
N ASP A 206 -11.48 -15.68 -3.05
CA ASP A 206 -12.88 -16.01 -3.30
C ASP A 206 -13.78 -15.66 -2.12
N LYS A 207 -14.97 -15.16 -2.45
CA LYS A 207 -16.05 -14.91 -1.51
C LYS A 207 -17.24 -15.75 -1.94
N PHE A 208 -17.68 -16.66 -1.07
CA PHE A 208 -18.98 -17.32 -1.20
C PHE A 208 -20.07 -16.47 -0.57
N PHE A 209 -21.16 -16.28 -1.32
CA PHE A 209 -22.32 -15.53 -0.85
C PHE A 209 -23.27 -16.44 -0.08
N ARG A 210 -23.95 -15.88 0.93
CA ARG A 210 -24.98 -16.60 1.71
C ARG A 210 -26.20 -16.94 0.87
N GLY A 211 -26.48 -16.14 -0.15
CA GLY A 211 -27.49 -16.37 -1.15
C GLY A 211 -27.01 -15.79 -2.49
N PRO A 212 -27.62 -16.22 -3.61
CA PRO A 212 -27.25 -15.70 -4.92
C PRO A 212 -27.47 -14.18 -5.00
N ILE A 213 -26.53 -13.46 -5.61
CA ILE A 213 -26.64 -12.02 -5.88
C ILE A 213 -26.53 -11.75 -7.38
N ASP A 214 -27.05 -10.60 -7.80
CA ASP A 214 -26.94 -10.12 -9.17
C ASP A 214 -25.92 -8.96 -9.21
N ILE A 215 -25.08 -8.91 -10.25
CA ILE A 215 -24.09 -7.84 -10.45
C ILE A 215 -24.23 -7.29 -11.87
N ASP A 216 -24.40 -5.97 -11.98
CA ASP A 216 -24.47 -5.21 -13.23
C ASP A 216 -23.27 -4.29 -13.47
N LYS A 217 -22.48 -4.02 -12.42
CA LYS A 217 -21.25 -3.23 -12.49
C LYS A 217 -20.22 -3.68 -11.45
N PHE A 218 -18.95 -3.43 -11.76
CA PHE A 218 -17.84 -3.58 -10.83
C PHE A 218 -17.27 -2.20 -10.51
N HIS A 219 -17.38 -1.79 -9.25
CA HIS A 219 -16.63 -0.70 -8.66
C HIS A 219 -15.35 -1.28 -8.08
N ILE A 220 -14.20 -0.83 -8.59
CA ILE A 220 -12.88 -1.30 -8.20
C ILE A 220 -12.10 -0.14 -7.59
N SER A 221 -11.56 -0.35 -6.39
CA SER A 221 -10.68 0.62 -5.73
C SER A 221 -9.40 -0.06 -5.23
N LEU A 222 -8.26 0.62 -5.42
CA LEU A 222 -6.95 0.20 -4.92
C LEU A 222 -6.52 1.13 -3.79
N VAL A 223 -6.23 0.54 -2.63
CA VAL A 223 -5.75 1.29 -1.45
C VAL A 223 -4.51 0.66 -0.86
N ASP A 224 -3.68 1.47 -0.21
CA ASP A 224 -2.54 0.97 0.55
C ASP A 224 -2.97 0.33 1.89
N CYS A 225 -2.00 -0.12 2.70
CA CYS A 225 -2.27 -0.74 4.00
C CYS A 225 -2.82 0.22 5.06
N LEU A 226 -2.82 1.53 4.81
CA LEU A 226 -3.45 2.54 5.67
C LEU A 226 -4.87 2.89 5.22
N GLY A 227 -5.25 2.45 4.01
CA GLY A 227 -6.54 2.72 3.39
C GLY A 227 -6.53 3.92 2.44
N ASP A 228 -5.36 4.51 2.18
CA ASP A 228 -5.25 5.66 1.28
C ASP A 228 -5.26 5.20 -0.18
N PRO A 229 -5.88 5.96 -1.11
CA PRO A 229 -5.90 5.61 -2.52
C PRO A 229 -4.50 5.48 -3.12
N LEU A 230 -4.26 4.36 -3.80
CA LEU A 230 -2.97 4.05 -4.38
C LEU A 230 -2.67 4.93 -5.60
N TYR A 231 -1.60 5.72 -5.57
CA TYR A 231 -1.28 6.61 -6.70
C TYR A 231 -0.53 5.84 -7.80
N LEU A 232 -1.17 5.62 -8.95
CA LEU A 232 -0.61 4.83 -10.05
C LEU A 232 0.23 5.63 -11.07
N ASN A 233 0.53 6.91 -10.82
CA ASN A 233 1.39 7.72 -11.70
C ASN A 233 0.97 7.71 -13.18
N GLY A 234 -0.34 7.74 -13.46
CA GLY A 234 -0.88 7.71 -14.82
C GLY A 234 -0.86 6.34 -15.50
N MET A 235 -0.43 5.29 -14.79
CA MET A 235 -0.44 3.92 -15.28
C MET A 235 -1.78 3.24 -15.02
N ASP A 236 -2.05 2.22 -15.82
CA ASP A 236 -3.21 1.35 -15.71
C ASP A 236 -2.79 -0.05 -15.23
N PHE A 237 -3.74 -0.73 -14.58
CA PHE A 237 -3.66 -2.12 -14.16
C PHE A 237 -4.81 -2.96 -14.76
N SER A 238 -4.63 -4.27 -14.74
CA SER A 238 -5.69 -5.24 -15.05
C SER A 238 -5.82 -6.31 -13.98
N MET A 239 -6.97 -6.97 -13.97
CA MET A 239 -7.24 -8.13 -13.13
C MET A 239 -8.30 -9.02 -13.77
N THR A 240 -8.25 -10.31 -13.47
CA THR A 240 -9.27 -11.27 -13.91
C THR A 240 -10.16 -11.66 -12.74
N ILE A 241 -11.48 -11.60 -12.95
CA ILE A 241 -12.52 -12.00 -11.99
C ILE A 241 -13.29 -13.19 -12.55
N GLU A 242 -13.50 -14.22 -11.73
CA GLU A 242 -14.34 -15.37 -12.00
C GLU A 242 -15.58 -15.34 -11.10
N CYS A 243 -16.76 -15.41 -11.70
CA CYS A 243 -18.05 -15.48 -10.99
C CYS A 243 -18.70 -16.82 -11.25
N GLY A 244 -19.04 -17.56 -10.19
CA GLY A 244 -19.84 -18.77 -10.30
C GLY A 244 -21.32 -18.47 -10.28
N THR A 245 -22.05 -18.93 -11.29
CA THR A 245 -23.50 -18.71 -11.44
C THR A 245 -24.29 -20.02 -11.33
N ILE A 246 -25.51 -19.93 -10.79
CA ILE A 246 -26.48 -21.03 -10.79
C ILE A 246 -27.67 -20.69 -11.67
N TYR A 247 -27.89 -21.54 -12.68
CA TYR A 247 -29.09 -21.49 -13.54
C TYR A 247 -30.16 -22.52 -13.14
N ASP A 248 -29.80 -23.60 -12.44
CA ASP A 248 -30.74 -24.64 -12.05
C ASP A 248 -31.75 -24.09 -11.02
N ARG A 249 -33.02 -24.02 -11.40
CA ARG A 249 -34.11 -23.49 -10.57
C ARG A 249 -34.35 -24.28 -9.28
N LYS A 250 -34.14 -25.60 -9.28
CA LYS A 250 -34.26 -26.43 -8.06
C LYS A 250 -33.10 -26.15 -7.10
N LEU A 251 -31.89 -26.06 -7.64
CA LEU A 251 -30.69 -25.74 -6.84
C LEU A 251 -30.74 -24.31 -6.29
N TYR A 252 -31.18 -23.35 -7.11
CA TYR A 252 -31.40 -21.96 -6.73
C TYR A 252 -32.42 -21.86 -5.58
N LYS A 253 -33.59 -22.51 -5.72
CA LYS A 253 -34.59 -22.58 -4.64
C LYS A 253 -34.03 -23.23 -3.37
N LYS A 254 -33.20 -24.27 -3.49
CA LYS A 254 -32.57 -24.93 -2.35
C LYS A 254 -31.61 -24.00 -1.59
N MET A 255 -30.84 -23.18 -2.30
CA MET A 255 -29.94 -22.20 -1.66
C MET A 255 -30.68 -21.04 -0.99
N LEU A 256 -31.79 -20.59 -1.60
CA LEU A 256 -32.66 -19.58 -0.98
C LEU A 256 -33.42 -20.11 0.25
N SER A 257 -33.79 -21.39 0.26
CA SER A 257 -34.67 -21.98 1.29
C SER A 257 -33.94 -22.60 2.49
N LYS A 258 -32.61 -22.75 2.44
CA LYS A 258 -31.84 -23.42 3.50
C LYS A 258 -30.42 -22.86 3.63
N GLY A 259 -30.26 -21.64 4.12
CA GLY A 259 -28.95 -21.00 4.37
C GLY A 259 -28.01 -21.79 5.29
N ILE A 260 -27.41 -22.86 4.77
CA ILE A 260 -26.35 -23.63 5.41
C ILE A 260 -25.12 -23.50 4.51
N PRO A 261 -24.14 -22.66 4.89
CA PRO A 261 -22.85 -22.66 4.24
C PRO A 261 -22.21 -24.05 4.45
N ASN A 262 -21.73 -24.68 3.38
CA ASN A 262 -20.87 -25.87 3.40
C ASN A 262 -21.50 -27.24 3.75
N GLY A 263 -22.82 -27.38 3.86
CA GLY A 263 -23.44 -28.71 3.98
C GLY A 263 -22.99 -29.53 5.21
N ASP A 264 -22.51 -28.87 6.26
CA ASP A 264 -22.18 -29.51 7.53
C ASP A 264 -23.48 -29.96 8.24
N LYS A 265 -23.64 -31.27 8.39
CA LYS A 265 -24.83 -31.89 9.01
C LYS A 265 -24.85 -31.75 10.54
N ARG A 266 -23.84 -31.15 11.16
CA ARG A 266 -23.72 -31.03 12.63
C ARG A 266 -24.57 -29.91 13.25
N LEU A 267 -25.14 -29.00 12.46
CA LEU A 267 -25.99 -27.90 12.95
C LEU A 267 -27.48 -28.25 13.04
N ASN A 268 -27.86 -29.52 12.97
CA ASN A 268 -29.21 -29.95 13.38
C ASN A 268 -29.31 -29.92 14.90
N ILE A 269 -29.54 -28.74 15.47
CA ILE A 269 -30.06 -28.65 16.84
C ILE A 269 -31.53 -29.07 16.75
N HIS A 270 -31.77 -30.32 17.17
CA HIS A 270 -33.11 -30.83 17.41
C HIS A 270 -33.72 -30.04 18.58
N TYR A 271 -34.85 -29.38 18.32
CA TYR A 271 -35.82 -29.04 19.36
C TYR A 271 -36.77 -30.23 19.55
#